data_AF-A0A034V8I9-F1
#
_entry.id   AF-A0A034V8I9-F1
#
_cell.length_a   1.000
_cell.length_b   1.000
_cell.length_c   1.000
_cell.angle_alpha   90.00
_cell.angle_beta   90.00
_cell.angle_gamma   90.00
#
_symmetry.space_group_name_H-M   'P 1'
#
loop_
_entity.id
_entity.type
_entity.pdbx_description
1 polymer ?
#
loop_
_entity_poly.entity_id
_entity_poly.type
_entity_poly.pdbx_seq_one_letter_code
_entity_poly.pdbx_strand_id
1 'polypeptide(L)'
;MRSIWFAFKLFEGCLGCLCMGIQIEGFLNVAVSQDLYLYITVFSVFTCTSFFGCLNICMENDPVLLREIIWSSFASLGYIVTGITTMYHAEKDLYLMYLSDLEIIEDEMGHQFFGYSKTQTILAIVTSVVYLLHAVLAGDMLISETAVAKAAEGEEKKKLLLYLGGMKIHNRLLKLKWFRRFDGRMRPTD
;
A
#
# COMPACT_ATOMS: atom_id res chain seq x y z
N MET A 1 2.77 -19.42 -2.36
CA MET A 1 2.28 -18.25 -1.58
C MET A 1 2.96 -16.95 -1.98
N ARG A 2 4.24 -16.98 -2.38
CA ARG A 2 5.00 -15.81 -2.87
C ARG A 2 4.24 -14.93 -3.87
N SER A 3 3.45 -15.53 -4.76
CA SER A 3 2.67 -14.80 -5.76
C SER A 3 1.65 -13.82 -5.18
N ILE A 4 1.08 -14.12 -4.01
CA ILE A 4 0.07 -13.28 -3.36
C ILE A 4 0.74 -12.12 -2.65
N TRP A 5 1.83 -12.39 -1.94
CA TRP A 5 2.68 -11.38 -1.32
C TRP A 5 3.24 -10.40 -2.35
N PHE A 6 3.68 -10.92 -3.50
CA PHE A 6 4.12 -10.09 -4.61
C PHE A 6 3.00 -9.21 -5.14
N ALA A 7 1.79 -9.74 -5.30
CA ALA A 7 0.65 -8.96 -5.76
C ALA A 7 0.31 -7.82 -4.79
N PHE A 8 0.29 -8.08 -3.48
CA PHE A 8 0.09 -7.03 -2.47
C PHE A 8 1.16 -5.95 -2.55
N LYS A 9 2.44 -6.32 -2.54
CA LYS A 9 3.56 -5.36 -2.68
C LYS A 9 3.50 -4.56 -3.98
N LEU A 10 3.07 -5.19 -5.07
CA LEU A 10 2.91 -4.52 -6.36
C LEU A 10 1.76 -3.51 -6.32
N PHE A 11 0.60 -3.88 -5.77
CA PHE A 11 -0.52 -2.94 -5.62
C PHE A 11 -0.16 -1.77 -4.70
N GLU A 12 0.51 -2.03 -3.58
CA GLU A 12 1.01 -1.02 -2.65
C GLU A 12 1.97 -0.03 -3.34
N GLY A 13 2.92 -0.55 -4.13
CA GLY A 13 3.86 0.27 -4.89
C GLY A 13 3.18 1.09 -5.98
N CYS A 14 2.28 0.49 -6.77
CA CYS A 14 1.56 1.19 -7.83
C CYS A 14 0.64 2.29 -7.30
N LEU A 15 -0.12 2.02 -6.24
CA LEU A 15 -0.98 3.02 -5.60
C LEU A 15 -0.16 4.13 -4.93
N GLY A 16 0.98 3.79 -4.33
CA GLY A 16 1.93 4.76 -3.80
C GLY A 16 2.49 5.70 -4.87
N CYS A 17 2.85 5.18 -6.04
CA CYS A 17 3.24 6.00 -7.19
C CYS A 17 2.14 6.96 -7.64
N LEU A 18 0.87 6.51 -7.65
CA LEU A 18 -0.26 7.37 -7.99
C LEU A 18 -0.45 8.49 -6.95
N CYS A 19 -0.33 8.19 -5.66
CA CYS A 19 -0.37 9.20 -4.60
C CYS A 19 0.73 10.24 -4.76
N MET A 20 1.96 9.81 -5.08
CA MET A 20 3.07 10.70 -5.36
C MET A 20 2.82 11.56 -6.61
N GLY A 21 2.33 10.98 -7.70
CA GLY A 21 2.05 11.71 -8.94
C GLY A 21 1.08 12.86 -8.72
N ILE A 22 -0.03 12.60 -8.02
CA ILE A 22 -1.04 13.60 -7.71
C ILE A 22 -0.51 14.67 -6.75
N GLN A 23 0.28 14.27 -5.75
CA GLN A 23 0.94 15.21 -4.84
C GLN A 23 1.93 16.12 -5.58
N ILE A 24 2.63 15.62 -6.59
CA ILE A 24 3.56 16.42 -7.39
C ILE A 24 2.76 17.37 -8.30
N GLU A 25 1.80 16.85 -9.07
CA GLU A 25 1.00 17.65 -10.00
C GLU A 25 0.17 18.73 -9.30
N GLY A 26 -0.49 18.39 -8.19
CA GLY A 26 -1.40 19.30 -7.49
C GLY A 26 -0.70 20.43 -6.73
N PHE A 27 0.60 20.29 -6.43
CA PHE A 27 1.30 21.19 -5.52
C PHE A 27 2.65 21.72 -6.03
N LEU A 28 2.99 21.43 -7.29
CA LEU A 28 4.19 21.96 -7.97
C LEU A 28 4.23 23.50 -8.02
N ASN A 29 3.06 24.14 -8.02
CA ASN A 29 2.91 25.59 -8.18
C ASN A 29 2.45 26.33 -6.90
N VAL A 30 2.22 25.60 -5.81
CA VAL A 30 1.78 26.19 -4.53
C VAL A 30 3.00 26.56 -3.71
N ALA A 31 2.97 27.72 -3.03
CA ALA A 31 4.04 28.16 -2.13
C ALA A 31 4.36 27.03 -1.14
N VAL A 32 5.58 26.50 -1.23
CA VAL A 32 5.91 25.18 -0.69
C VAL A 32 5.90 25.21 0.84
N SER A 33 4.85 24.65 1.46
CA SER A 33 4.79 24.44 2.90
C SER A 33 5.59 23.20 3.30
N GLN A 34 6.19 23.22 4.49
CA GLN A 34 7.00 22.12 5.00
C GLN A 34 6.22 20.79 5.09
N ASP A 35 4.91 20.88 5.30
CA ASP A 35 4.01 19.72 5.39
C ASP A 35 3.90 18.96 4.06
N LEU A 36 4.02 19.67 2.93
CA LEU A 36 3.99 19.07 1.60
C LEU A 36 5.16 18.12 1.35
N TYR A 37 6.36 18.52 1.82
CA TYR A 37 7.57 17.70 1.73
C TYR A 37 7.48 16.46 2.63
N LEU A 38 6.79 16.57 3.76
CA LEU A 38 6.57 15.43 4.64
C LEU A 38 5.68 14.39 3.95
N TYR A 39 4.60 14.80 3.28
CA TYR A 39 3.68 13.86 2.62
C TYR A 39 4.31 13.12 1.46
N ILE A 40 5.03 13.83 0.58
CA ILE A 40 5.75 13.19 -0.53
C ILE A 40 6.86 12.26 -0.02
N THR A 41 7.50 12.59 1.10
CA THR A 41 8.49 11.71 1.75
C THR A 41 7.83 10.43 2.27
N VAL A 42 6.67 10.54 2.93
CA VAL A 42 5.89 9.39 3.41
C VAL A 42 5.51 8.49 2.24
N PHE A 43 4.94 9.04 1.16
CA PHE A 43 4.55 8.26 0.00
C PHE A 43 5.75 7.59 -0.67
N SER A 44 6.84 8.33 -0.89
CA SER A 44 8.05 7.79 -1.53
C SER A 44 8.74 6.69 -0.74
N VAL A 45 8.93 6.86 0.57
CA VAL A 45 9.55 5.84 1.44
C VAL A 45 8.77 4.54 1.35
N PHE A 46 7.45 4.58 1.55
CA PHE A 46 6.64 3.37 1.52
C PHE A 46 6.57 2.75 0.11
N THR A 47 6.48 3.57 -0.93
CA THR A 47 6.51 3.12 -2.33
C THR A 47 7.82 2.40 -2.66
N CYS A 48 8.96 3.00 -2.32
CA CYS A 48 10.27 2.39 -2.49
C CYS A 48 10.38 1.07 -1.71
N THR A 49 9.93 1.04 -0.45
CA THR A 49 9.95 -0.20 0.33
C THR A 49 9.10 -1.31 -0.28
N SER A 50 7.97 -0.97 -0.90
CA SER A 50 7.11 -1.93 -1.59
C SER A 50 7.76 -2.51 -2.83
N PHE A 51 8.46 -1.69 -3.63
CA PHE A 51 9.26 -2.18 -4.75
C PHE A 51 10.47 -3.02 -4.31
N PHE A 52 11.17 -2.64 -3.25
CA PHE A 52 12.22 -3.48 -2.66
C PHE A 52 11.64 -4.80 -2.14
N GLY A 53 10.41 -4.79 -1.59
CA GLY A 53 9.67 -6.00 -1.24
C GLY A 53 9.42 -6.91 -2.44
N CYS A 54 8.98 -6.34 -3.57
CA CYS A 54 8.83 -7.08 -4.83
C CYS A 54 10.15 -7.72 -5.28
N LEU A 55 11.25 -6.95 -5.27
CA LEU A 55 12.58 -7.46 -5.65
C LEU A 55 13.03 -8.59 -4.71
N ASN A 56 12.82 -8.42 -3.41
CA ASN A 56 13.20 -9.43 -2.41
C ASN A 56 12.45 -10.76 -2.64
N ILE A 57 11.16 -10.69 -2.98
CA ILE A 57 10.36 -11.87 -3.32
C ILE A 57 10.85 -12.51 -4.64
N CYS A 58 11.19 -11.69 -5.64
CA CYS A 58 11.76 -12.18 -6.90
C CYS A 58 13.14 -12.84 -6.72
N MET A 59 13.94 -12.39 -5.74
CA MET A 59 15.23 -12.98 -5.38
C MET A 59 15.10 -14.25 -4.52
N GLU A 60 13.88 -14.76 -4.36
CA GLU A 60 13.61 -15.99 -3.59
C GLU A 60 13.98 -15.90 -2.11
N ASN A 61 14.04 -14.70 -1.54
CA ASN A 61 14.14 -14.52 -0.10
C ASN A 61 12.76 -14.64 0.55
N ASP A 62 12.68 -15.37 1.66
CA ASP A 62 11.41 -15.53 2.37
C ASP A 62 11.04 -14.27 3.16
N PRO A 63 9.78 -13.81 3.08
CA PRO A 63 9.32 -12.66 3.85
C PRO A 63 9.24 -13.01 5.33
N VAL A 64 9.81 -12.16 6.18
CA VAL A 64 9.69 -12.28 7.63
C VAL A 64 8.31 -11.74 8.03
N LEU A 65 7.35 -12.62 8.33
CA LEU A 65 5.96 -12.26 8.60
C LEU A 65 5.80 -11.15 9.64
N LEU A 66 6.53 -11.22 10.76
CA LEU A 66 6.47 -10.20 11.81
C LEU A 66 6.89 -8.81 11.30
N ARG A 67 7.93 -8.75 10.46
CA ARG A 67 8.39 -7.49 9.86
C ARG A 67 7.34 -6.92 8.94
N GLU A 68 6.70 -7.77 8.13
CA GLU A 68 5.64 -7.34 7.21
C GLU A 68 4.42 -6.81 7.98
N ILE A 69 4.04 -7.44 9.10
CA ILE A 69 2.95 -6.95 9.97
C ILE A 69 3.27 -5.55 10.49
N ILE A 70 4.45 -5.38 11.11
CA ILE A 70 4.85 -4.09 11.71
C ILE A 70 4.95 -3.01 10.64
N TRP A 71 5.64 -3.30 9.54
CA TRP A 71 5.89 -2.32 8.48
C TRP A 71 4.62 -1.94 7.71
N SER A 72 3.78 -2.92 7.34
CA SER A 72 2.53 -2.64 6.65
C SER A 72 1.51 -1.94 7.56
N SER A 73 1.50 -2.23 8.87
CA SER A 73 0.67 -1.48 9.82
C SER A 73 1.14 -0.03 9.95
N PHE A 74 2.46 0.19 10.05
CA PHE A 74 3.04 1.52 10.12
C PHE A 74 2.78 2.32 8.83
N ALA A 75 2.91 1.68 7.66
CA ALA A 75 2.56 2.28 6.37
C ALA A 75 1.08 2.67 6.33
N SER A 76 0.17 1.77 6.72
CA SER A 76 -1.27 2.05 6.75
C SER A 76 -1.58 3.29 7.60
N LEU A 77 -1.04 3.37 8.81
CA LEU A 77 -1.21 4.53 9.68
C LEU A 77 -0.61 5.80 9.06
N GLY A 78 0.57 5.72 8.45
CA GLY A 78 1.22 6.84 7.77
C GLY A 78 0.34 7.42 6.64
N TYR A 79 -0.27 6.56 5.82
CA TYR A 79 -1.19 6.95 4.75
C TYR A 79 -2.52 7.51 5.29
N ILE A 80 -3.05 6.99 6.40
CA ILE A 80 -4.25 7.53 7.05
C ILE A 80 -3.98 8.93 7.60
N VAL A 81 -2.88 9.09 8.35
CA VAL A 81 -2.50 10.39 8.93
C VAL A 81 -2.28 11.41 7.82
N THR A 82 -1.54 11.07 6.77
CA THR A 82 -1.35 11.98 5.63
C THR A 82 -2.65 12.32 4.92
N GLY A 83 -3.59 11.39 4.76
CA GLY A 83 -4.91 11.68 4.20
C GLY A 83 -5.72 12.66 5.06
N ILE A 84 -5.76 12.44 6.38
CA ILE A 84 -6.47 13.31 7.32
C ILE A 84 -5.83 14.70 7.35
N THR A 85 -4.51 14.78 7.45
CA THR A 85 -3.81 16.06 7.49
C THR A 85 -3.95 16.81 6.17
N THR A 86 -3.93 16.13 5.01
CA THR A 86 -4.18 16.76 3.71
C THR A 86 -5.54 17.46 3.68
N MET A 87 -6.62 16.78 4.10
CA MET A 87 -7.94 17.43 4.17
C MET A 87 -8.03 18.53 5.22
N TYR A 88 -7.36 18.36 6.36
CA TYR A 88 -7.31 19.39 7.39
C TYR A 88 -6.66 20.69 6.89
N HIS A 89 -5.58 20.58 6.11
CA HIS A 89 -4.97 21.74 5.46
C HIS A 89 -5.90 22.32 4.39
N ALA A 90 -6.57 21.48 3.60
CA ALA A 90 -7.55 21.94 2.62
C ALA A 90 -8.73 22.71 3.26
N GLU A 91 -9.22 22.27 4.43
CA GLU A 91 -10.30 22.97 5.16
C GLU A 91 -9.84 24.33 5.70
N LYS A 92 -8.62 24.41 6.25
CA LYS A 92 -8.07 25.69 6.74
C LYS A 92 -7.81 26.70 5.63
N ASP A 93 -7.38 26.22 4.47
CA ASP A 93 -7.14 27.06 3.30
C ASP A 93 -8.48 27.61 2.75
N LEU A 94 -9.53 26.77 2.71
CA LEU A 94 -10.89 27.20 2.40
C LEU A 94 -11.42 28.25 3.40
N TYR A 95 -11.09 28.12 4.68
CA TYR A 95 -11.50 29.09 5.70
C TYR A 95 -10.85 30.47 5.50
N LEU A 96 -9.60 30.52 5.03
CA LEU A 96 -8.90 31.75 4.69
C LEU A 96 -9.47 32.42 3.44
N MET A 97 -9.90 31.63 2.45
CA MET A 97 -10.58 32.12 1.24
C MET A 97 -11.86 32.92 1.56
N TYR A 98 -12.65 32.47 2.55
CA TYR A 98 -13.86 33.19 2.98
C TYR A 98 -13.59 34.49 3.76
N LEU A 99 -12.34 34.75 4.16
CA LEU A 99 -11.93 35.94 4.91
C LEU A 99 -11.17 36.96 4.05
N SER A 100 -10.89 36.63 2.78
CA SER A 100 -10.02 37.39 1.86
C SER A 100 -10.85 38.15 0.83
N ASP A 101 -11.01 39.47 0.98
CA ASP A 101 -11.62 40.37 -0.04
C ASP A 101 -10.71 40.58 -1.29
N LEU A 102 -9.74 39.70 -1.56
CA LEU A 102 -8.72 39.83 -2.62
C LEU A 102 -9.00 38.87 -3.80
N GLU A 103 -10.23 38.94 -4.30
CA GLU A 103 -11.01 37.80 -4.81
C GLU A 103 -10.81 37.37 -6.29
N ILE A 104 -9.82 37.87 -7.05
CA ILE A 104 -9.81 37.65 -8.53
C ILE A 104 -8.74 36.66 -9.03
N ILE A 105 -7.69 36.38 -8.25
CA ILE A 105 -6.63 35.43 -8.64
C ILE A 105 -6.64 34.15 -7.79
N GLU A 106 -7.19 34.19 -6.57
CA GLU A 106 -7.25 33.04 -5.65
C GLU A 106 -8.36 32.03 -5.99
N ASP A 107 -9.45 32.47 -6.64
CA ASP A 107 -10.66 31.65 -6.83
C ASP A 107 -10.44 30.46 -7.79
N GLU A 108 -9.57 30.61 -8.79
CA GLU A 108 -9.23 29.52 -9.73
C GLU A 108 -8.27 28.48 -9.12
N MET A 109 -7.35 28.91 -8.25
CA MET A 109 -6.39 28.01 -7.60
C MET A 109 -6.98 27.26 -6.41
N GLY A 110 -7.85 27.91 -5.61
CA GLY A 110 -8.49 27.30 -4.44
C GLY A 110 -9.38 26.11 -4.82
N HIS A 111 -10.14 26.21 -5.92
CA HIS A 111 -10.99 25.11 -6.39
C HIS A 111 -10.16 23.91 -6.90
N GLN A 112 -9.03 24.16 -7.58
CA GLN A 112 -8.17 23.08 -8.06
C GLN A 112 -7.41 22.41 -6.90
N PHE A 113 -6.91 23.19 -5.94
CA PHE A 113 -6.23 22.69 -4.74
C PHE A 113 -7.11 21.74 -3.92
N PHE A 114 -8.37 22.12 -3.70
CA PHE A 114 -9.34 21.24 -3.03
C PHE A 114 -9.59 19.95 -3.82
N GLY A 115 -9.70 20.04 -5.15
CA GLY A 115 -9.85 18.88 -6.04
C GLY A 115 -8.69 17.89 -5.95
N TYR A 116 -7.46 18.39 -5.97
CA TYR A 116 -6.24 17.57 -5.80
C TYR A 116 -6.16 16.99 -4.39
N SER A 117 -6.36 17.80 -3.36
CA SER A 117 -6.34 17.37 -1.95
C SER A 117 -7.36 16.26 -1.65
N LYS A 118 -8.58 16.39 -2.21
CA LYS A 118 -9.63 15.37 -2.11
C LYS A 118 -9.22 14.08 -2.81
N THR A 119 -8.73 14.17 -4.06
CA THR A 119 -8.36 13.00 -4.86
C THR A 119 -7.19 12.25 -4.23
N GLN A 120 -6.17 12.97 -3.77
CA GLN A 120 -5.05 12.42 -3.04
C GLN A 120 -5.50 11.76 -1.75
N THR A 121 -6.40 12.37 -0.99
CA THR A 121 -6.91 11.78 0.25
C THR A 121 -7.64 10.47 -0.02
N ILE A 122 -8.50 10.43 -1.05
CA ILE A 122 -9.18 9.20 -1.45
C ILE A 122 -8.16 8.10 -1.77
N LEU A 123 -7.14 8.42 -2.58
CA LEU A 123 -6.10 7.45 -2.95
C LEU A 123 -5.22 7.04 -1.77
N ALA A 124 -4.90 7.96 -0.87
CA ALA A 124 -4.14 7.67 0.34
C ALA A 124 -4.91 6.70 1.25
N ILE A 125 -6.23 6.91 1.42
CA ILE A 125 -7.10 6.00 2.18
C ILE A 125 -7.25 4.63 1.47
N VAL A 126 -7.41 4.60 0.15
CA VAL A 126 -7.43 3.31 -0.58
C VAL A 126 -6.12 2.56 -0.39
N THR A 127 -4.99 3.27 -0.47
CA THR A 127 -3.65 2.69 -0.27
C THR A 127 -3.47 2.20 1.17
N SER A 128 -3.93 2.95 2.16
CA SER A 128 -3.85 2.54 3.56
C SER A 128 -4.66 1.29 3.87
N VAL A 129 -5.82 1.11 3.23
CA VAL A 129 -6.64 -0.10 3.35
C VAL A 129 -5.93 -1.30 2.73
N VAL A 130 -5.22 -1.12 1.61
CA VAL A 130 -4.41 -2.20 1.02
C VAL A 130 -3.28 -2.62 1.96
N TYR A 131 -2.55 -1.67 2.54
CA TYR A 131 -1.52 -1.96 3.54
C TYR A 131 -2.09 -2.65 4.79
N LEU A 132 -3.28 -2.22 5.25
CA LEU A 132 -3.96 -2.85 6.38
C LEU A 132 -4.37 -4.28 6.06
N LEU A 133 -4.92 -4.52 4.87
CA LEU A 133 -5.28 -5.86 4.42
C LEU A 133 -4.05 -6.77 4.35
N HIS A 134 -2.92 -6.26 3.86
CA HIS A 134 -1.65 -6.98 3.85
C HIS A 134 -1.17 -7.31 5.27
N ALA A 135 -1.25 -6.36 6.20
CA ALA A 135 -0.87 -6.57 7.60
C ALA A 135 -1.75 -7.62 8.30
N VAL A 136 -3.08 -7.57 8.08
CA VAL A 136 -4.04 -8.53 8.64
C VAL A 136 -3.79 -9.93 8.08
N LEU A 137 -3.60 -10.06 6.76
CA LEU A 137 -3.28 -11.35 6.15
C LEU A 137 -1.96 -11.93 6.65
N ALA A 138 -0.94 -11.09 6.81
CA ALA A 138 0.33 -11.49 7.41
C ALA A 138 0.15 -11.96 8.87
N GLY A 139 -0.70 -11.27 9.64
CA GLY A 139 -1.07 -11.63 11.01
C GLY A 139 -1.80 -12.97 11.10
N ASP A 140 -2.82 -13.17 10.27
CA ASP A 140 -3.57 -14.43 10.20
C ASP A 140 -2.66 -15.61 9.85
N MET A 141 -1.71 -15.41 8.94
CA MET A 141 -0.71 -16.43 8.61
C MET A 141 0.21 -16.72 9.79
N LEU A 142 0.70 -15.71 10.49
CA LEU A 142 1.57 -15.90 11.67
C LEU A 142 0.82 -16.63 12.80
N ILE A 143 -0.43 -16.27 13.06
CA ILE A 143 -1.28 -16.95 14.06
C ILE A 143 -1.53 -18.40 13.64
N SER A 144 -1.83 -18.64 12.36
CA SER A 144 -2.02 -20.00 11.84
C SER A 144 -0.74 -20.84 11.95
N GLU A 145 0.42 -20.29 11.61
CA GLU A 145 1.71 -20.99 11.72
C GLU A 145 2.07 -21.31 13.18
N THR A 146 1.85 -20.37 14.10
CA THR A 146 2.08 -20.59 15.53
C THR A 146 1.09 -21.58 16.15
N ALA A 147 -0.17 -21.55 15.72
CA ALA A 147 -1.18 -22.53 16.13
C ALA A 147 -0.81 -23.93 15.63
N VAL A 148 -0.35 -24.06 14.38
CA VAL A 148 0.13 -25.32 13.81
C VAL A 148 1.38 -25.82 14.53
N ALA A 149 2.32 -24.93 14.87
CA ALA A 149 3.52 -25.29 15.63
C ALA A 149 3.17 -25.81 17.04
N LYS A 150 2.16 -25.24 17.69
CA LYS A 150 1.65 -25.72 19.00
C LYS A 150 0.83 -27.01 18.91
N ALA A 151 0.12 -27.24 17.80
CA ALA A 151 -0.71 -28.43 17.57
C ALA A 151 0.06 -29.63 17.00
N ALA A 152 1.39 -29.53 16.85
CA ALA A 152 2.24 -30.58 16.29
C ALA A 152 2.37 -31.86 17.16
N GLU A 153 1.56 -32.00 18.21
CA GLU A 153 1.27 -33.27 18.89
C GLU A 153 0.08 -34.01 18.23
N GLY A 154 0.18 -34.34 16.93
CA GLY A 154 -0.53 -35.52 16.41
C GLY A 154 -1.59 -35.41 15.31
N GLU A 155 -1.93 -34.24 14.74
CA GLU A 155 -2.96 -34.17 13.67
C GLU A 155 -2.51 -33.59 12.31
N GLU A 156 -3.05 -34.16 11.22
CA GLU A 156 -2.76 -33.80 9.82
C GLU A 156 -3.27 -32.40 9.42
N LYS A 157 -2.36 -31.44 9.54
CA LYS A 157 -2.10 -30.23 8.73
C LYS A 157 -3.16 -29.80 7.68
N LYS A 158 -3.87 -28.70 7.96
CA LYS A 158 -4.41 -27.80 6.91
C LYS A 158 -3.58 -26.51 6.85
N LYS A 159 -2.64 -26.42 5.90
CA LYS A 159 -2.00 -25.14 5.56
C LYS A 159 -3.04 -24.19 4.97
N LEU A 160 -3.04 -22.94 5.40
CA LEU A 160 -3.92 -21.90 4.85
C LEU A 160 -3.62 -21.72 3.35
N LEU A 161 -4.58 -22.12 2.51
CA LEU A 161 -4.48 -22.04 1.05
C LEU A 161 -5.03 -20.70 0.58
N LEU A 162 -4.12 -19.77 0.32
CA LEU A 162 -4.47 -18.49 -0.29
C LEU A 162 -4.45 -18.61 -1.82
N TYR A 163 -5.48 -18.07 -2.48
CA TYR A 163 -5.61 -18.08 -3.94
C TYR A 163 -5.52 -16.66 -4.51
N LEU A 164 -4.63 -16.46 -5.48
CA LEU A 164 -4.52 -15.18 -6.20
C LEU A 164 -5.73 -14.99 -7.13
N GLY A 165 -6.57 -13.98 -6.86
CA GLY A 165 -7.77 -13.70 -7.66
C GLY A 165 -8.84 -14.79 -7.60
N GLY A 166 -8.82 -15.62 -6.56
CA GLY A 166 -9.73 -16.74 -6.37
C GLY A 166 -9.30 -18.04 -7.06
N MET A 167 -9.97 -19.14 -6.71
CA MET A 167 -9.54 -20.49 -7.05
C MET A 167 -9.47 -20.75 -8.57
N LYS A 168 -10.42 -20.23 -9.34
CA LYS A 168 -10.44 -20.41 -10.81
C LYS A 168 -9.26 -19.72 -11.50
N ILE A 169 -8.94 -18.50 -11.10
CA ILE A 169 -7.85 -17.71 -11.71
C ILE A 169 -6.50 -18.31 -11.31
N HIS A 170 -6.32 -18.59 -10.03
CA HIS A 170 -5.09 -19.22 -9.53
C HIS A 170 -4.83 -20.58 -10.19
N ASN A 171 -5.85 -21.43 -10.33
CA ASN A 171 -5.69 -22.73 -10.99
C ASN A 171 -5.38 -22.61 -12.50
N ARG A 172 -5.86 -21.55 -13.17
CA ARG A 172 -5.44 -21.25 -14.55
C ARG A 172 -3.99 -20.80 -14.61
N LEU A 173 -3.56 -19.92 -13.70
CA LEU A 173 -2.19 -19.44 -13.61
C LEU A 173 -1.21 -20.58 -13.30
N LEU A 174 -1.59 -21.55 -12.47
CA LEU A 174 -0.80 -22.76 -12.18
C LEU A 174 -0.53 -23.65 -13.40
N LYS A 175 -1.25 -23.48 -14.52
CA LYS A 175 -0.91 -24.20 -15.77
C LYS A 175 0.39 -23.67 -16.39
N LEU A 176 0.74 -22.41 -16.12
CA LEU A 176 1.93 -21.77 -16.67
C LEU A 176 3.18 -22.20 -15.90
N LYS A 177 4.24 -22.61 -16.61
CA LYS A 177 5.51 -23.05 -15.99
C LYS A 177 6.15 -21.94 -15.16
N TRP A 178 6.20 -20.71 -15.69
CA TRP A 178 6.78 -19.58 -14.98
C TRP A 178 6.06 -19.28 -13.65
N PHE A 179 4.72 -19.38 -13.62
CA PHE A 179 3.94 -19.11 -12.41
C PHE A 179 4.09 -20.22 -11.36
N ARG A 180 4.23 -21.48 -11.78
CA ARG A 180 4.51 -22.60 -10.86
C ARG A 180 5.90 -22.47 -10.21
N ARG A 181 6.91 -22.05 -10.97
CA ARG A 181 8.24 -21.74 -10.43
C ARG A 181 8.14 -20.58 -9.42
N PHE A 182 7.44 -19.51 -9.80
CA PHE A 182 7.27 -18.33 -8.97
C PHE A 182 6.48 -18.58 -7.67
N ASP A 183 5.43 -19.40 -7.71
CA ASP A 183 4.64 -19.76 -6.53
C ASP A 183 5.38 -20.71 -5.58
N GLY A 184 6.56 -21.20 -5.97
CA GLY A 184 7.39 -22.15 -5.22
C GLY A 184 6.91 -23.59 -5.30
N ARG A 185 6.16 -23.96 -6.36
CA ARG A 185 5.60 -25.31 -6.57
C ARG A 185 6.41 -26.20 -7.51
N MET A 186 7.45 -25.68 -8.16
CA MET A 186 8.44 -26.49 -8.88
C MET A 186 9.77 -26.46 -8.12
N ARG A 187 10.42 -27.63 -7.99
CA ARG A 187 11.81 -27.72 -7.52
C ARG A 187 12.74 -27.30 -8.66
N PRO A 188 14.00 -26.89 -8.37
CA PRO A 188 14.96 -26.47 -9.41
C PRO A 188 15.29 -27.54 -10.48
N THR A 189 14.80 -28.76 -10.31
CA THR A 189 15.09 -29.94 -11.13
C THR A 189 13.95 -30.37 -12.06
N ASP A 190 12.84 -29.63 -12.10
CA ASP A 190 11.67 -29.88 -12.98
C ASP A 190 11.59 -28.88 -14.16
#